data_AF-A0A2N7LAG3-F1
#
_entry.id   AF-A0A2N7LAG3-F1
#
_cell.length_a   1.000
_cell.length_b   1.000
_cell.length_c   1.000
_cell.angle_alpha   90.00
_cell.angle_beta   90.00
_cell.angle_gamma   90.00
#
_symmetry.space_group_name_H-M   'P 1'
#
loop_
_entity.id
_entity.type
_entity.pdbx_description
1 polymer ?
#
loop_
_entity_poly.entity_id
_entity_poly.type
_entity_poly.pdbx_seq_one_letter_code
_entity_poly.pdbx_strand_id
1 'polypeptide(L)'
;MTSFAFGNANAHVHVYVEKAPPVESLFGHANDLPLYTSLQKGHIKALGEAGGNGWRKVFNVYAKLMFALPENSPFYPHGYKTWQAFRDQALLQAESNTALHFGHADPLRLAQTQHSDPKHLAIHIIAGRTHAHKLGLSGSCVWINNEFAKHPTLPILICPYFDYRQLSNNKIDVLTKLMAIK
;
A
#
# COMPACT_ATOMS: atom_id res chain seq x y z
N MET A 1 6.91 2.91 -18.34
CA MET A 1 5.60 2.43 -17.85
C MET A 1 4.90 3.61 -17.22
N THR A 2 3.66 3.87 -17.63
CA THR A 2 2.76 4.82 -16.99
C THR A 2 2.55 4.42 -15.53
N SER A 3 2.45 5.41 -14.64
CA SER A 3 2.09 5.17 -13.24
C SER A 3 0.58 5.03 -13.13
N PHE A 4 0.13 4.01 -12.41
CA PHE A 4 -1.28 3.79 -12.08
C PHE A 4 -1.36 3.14 -10.69
N ALA A 5 -2.56 3.11 -10.14
CA ALA A 5 -2.85 2.55 -8.84
C ALA A 5 -4.17 1.78 -8.83
N PHE A 6 -4.24 0.79 -7.94
CA PHE A 6 -5.50 0.20 -7.53
C PHE A 6 -6.05 0.87 -6.29
N GLY A 7 -7.38 0.89 -6.15
CA GLY A 7 -8.04 1.39 -4.95
C GLY A 7 -8.74 2.73 -5.13
N ASN A 8 -8.82 3.46 -4.01
CA ASN A 8 -9.49 4.76 -3.93
C ASN A 8 -8.48 5.89 -4.15
N ALA A 9 -8.84 6.88 -4.98
CA ALA A 9 -8.04 8.07 -5.22
C ALA A 9 -7.86 8.94 -3.95
N ASN A 10 -8.84 8.90 -3.05
CA ASN A 10 -8.85 9.60 -1.76
C ASN A 10 -8.50 8.65 -0.60
N ALA A 11 -7.78 7.56 -0.86
CA ALA A 11 -7.35 6.62 0.18
C ALA A 11 -6.53 7.33 1.27
N HIS A 12 -6.61 6.79 2.48
CA HIS A 12 -5.80 7.27 3.60
C HIS A 12 -4.50 6.46 3.74
N VAL A 13 -4.46 5.24 3.21
CA VAL A 13 -3.26 4.40 3.20
C VAL A 13 -2.86 4.13 1.76
N HIS A 14 -1.71 4.64 1.36
CA HIS A 14 -1.12 4.42 0.04
C HIS A 14 0.09 3.50 0.17
N VAL A 15 0.06 2.34 -0.48
CA VAL A 15 1.21 1.43 -0.55
C VAL A 15 1.83 1.52 -1.94
N TYR A 16 3.16 1.50 -2.02
CA TYR A 16 3.91 1.62 -3.27
C TYR A 16 4.76 0.36 -3.46
N VAL A 17 4.58 -0.30 -4.60
CA VAL A 17 5.36 -1.48 -5.01
C VAL A 17 5.88 -1.29 -6.43
N GLU A 18 7.08 -1.82 -6.71
CA GLU A 18 7.78 -1.53 -7.97
C GLU A 18 7.04 -2.07 -9.20
N LYS A 19 6.57 -3.32 -9.13
CA LYS A 19 5.94 -4.03 -10.26
C LYS A 19 4.45 -4.13 -10.03
N ALA A 20 3.66 -4.06 -11.10
CA ALA A 20 2.23 -4.35 -11.10
C ALA A 20 1.96 -5.86 -11.27
N PRO A 21 0.78 -6.36 -10.86
CA PRO A 21 0.35 -7.70 -11.25
C PRO A 21 0.08 -7.78 -12.75
N PRO A 22 -0.03 -8.99 -13.33
CA PRO A 22 -0.55 -9.17 -14.68
C PRO A 22 -1.98 -8.66 -14.75
N VAL A 23 -2.15 -7.44 -15.26
CA VAL A 23 -3.44 -6.73 -15.35
C VAL A 23 -4.18 -7.07 -16.63
N GLU A 24 -3.48 -7.60 -17.62
CA GLU A 24 -3.96 -7.85 -18.98
C GLU A 24 -5.16 -8.79 -19.03
N SER A 25 -5.17 -9.78 -18.14
CA SER A 25 -6.25 -10.76 -18.04
C SER A 25 -7.58 -10.18 -17.56
N LEU A 26 -7.57 -9.03 -16.88
CA LEU A 26 -8.77 -8.40 -16.31
C LEU A 26 -9.11 -7.07 -16.96
N PHE A 27 -8.10 -6.30 -17.36
CA PHE A 27 -8.25 -4.91 -17.74
C PHE A 27 -7.64 -4.56 -19.10
N GLY A 28 -7.07 -5.54 -19.82
CA GLY A 28 -6.31 -5.26 -21.04
C GLY A 28 -4.99 -4.53 -20.75
N HIS A 29 -4.53 -3.69 -21.68
CA HIS A 29 -3.19 -3.10 -21.54
C HIS A 29 -3.11 -2.13 -20.36
N ALA A 30 -2.04 -2.25 -19.56
CA ALA A 30 -1.80 -1.37 -18.41
C ALA A 30 -1.76 0.13 -18.77
N ASN A 31 -1.41 0.47 -20.01
CA ASN A 31 -1.37 1.87 -20.47
C ASN A 31 -2.78 2.48 -20.67
N ASP A 32 -3.82 1.65 -20.77
CA ASP A 32 -5.20 2.08 -20.98
C ASP A 32 -5.94 2.29 -19.66
N LEU A 33 -5.33 1.88 -18.54
CA LEU A 33 -5.91 2.03 -17.22
C LEU A 33 -5.91 3.52 -16.79
N PRO A 34 -7.00 3.99 -16.16
CA PRO A 34 -6.98 5.28 -15.49
C PRO A 34 -5.96 5.28 -14.34
N LEU A 35 -5.57 6.47 -13.88
CA LEU A 35 -4.62 6.64 -12.77
C LEU A 35 -5.02 5.83 -11.53
N TYR A 36 -6.32 5.77 -11.23
CA TYR A 36 -6.88 4.93 -10.18
C TYR A 36 -7.92 3.98 -10.75
N THR A 37 -7.72 2.68 -10.52
CA THR A 37 -8.67 1.63 -10.86
C THR A 37 -9.17 0.96 -9.60
N SER A 38 -10.41 1.21 -9.21
CA SER A 38 -11.03 0.52 -8.07
C SER A 38 -11.29 -0.94 -8.43
N LEU A 39 -10.75 -1.86 -7.64
CA LEU A 39 -11.00 -3.28 -7.82
C LEU A 39 -12.43 -3.63 -7.45
N GLN A 40 -12.92 -4.74 -7.99
CA GLN A 40 -14.21 -5.34 -7.64
C GLN A 40 -13.99 -6.64 -6.86
N LYS A 41 -15.04 -7.10 -6.17
CA LYS A 41 -15.03 -8.40 -5.53
C LYS A 41 -14.58 -9.49 -6.51
N GLY A 42 -13.57 -10.27 -6.13
CA GLY A 42 -12.97 -11.31 -6.96
C GLY A 42 -11.76 -10.87 -7.78
N HIS A 43 -11.54 -9.57 -8.03
CA HIS A 43 -10.35 -9.10 -8.77
C HIS A 43 -9.05 -9.41 -8.04
N ILE A 44 -8.99 -9.24 -6.71
CA ILE A 44 -7.80 -9.61 -5.92
C ILE A 44 -7.47 -11.11 -6.07
N LYS A 45 -8.49 -11.97 -6.10
CA LYS A 45 -8.31 -13.41 -6.31
C LYS A 45 -7.75 -13.68 -7.70
N ALA A 46 -8.39 -13.13 -8.74
CA ALA A 46 -7.96 -13.31 -10.12
C ALA A 46 -6.54 -12.76 -10.38
N LEU A 47 -6.21 -11.56 -9.88
CA LEU A 47 -4.86 -10.99 -9.94
C LEU A 47 -3.83 -11.83 -9.17
N GLY A 48 -4.22 -12.37 -8.01
CA GLY A 48 -3.38 -13.26 -7.21
C GLY A 48 -3.11 -14.60 -7.90
N GLU A 49 -4.08 -15.13 -8.66
CA GLU A 49 -3.94 -16.35 -9.45
C GLU A 49 -3.07 -16.10 -10.69
N ALA A 50 -3.35 -15.05 -11.46
CA ALA A 50 -2.59 -14.68 -12.66
C ALA A 50 -1.14 -14.29 -12.33
N GLY A 51 -0.93 -13.52 -11.25
CA GLY A 51 0.38 -13.10 -10.76
C GLY A 51 1.12 -14.15 -9.93
N GLY A 52 0.49 -15.31 -9.69
CA GLY A 52 1.03 -16.41 -8.93
C GLY A 52 1.37 -16.08 -7.48
N ASN A 53 2.30 -16.85 -6.91
CA ASN A 53 2.62 -16.81 -5.48
C ASN A 53 3.08 -15.43 -4.98
N GLY A 54 3.67 -14.59 -5.84
CA GLY A 54 4.10 -13.24 -5.45
C GLY A 54 2.93 -12.33 -5.08
N TRP A 55 1.94 -12.22 -5.96
CA TRP A 55 0.83 -11.28 -5.78
C TRP A 55 -0.14 -11.69 -4.69
N ARG A 56 -0.40 -13.00 -4.56
CA ARG A 56 -1.15 -13.54 -3.43
C ARG A 56 -0.54 -13.12 -2.08
N LYS A 57 0.79 -13.02 -1.97
CA LYS A 57 1.45 -12.56 -0.75
C LYS A 57 1.25 -11.07 -0.52
N VAL A 58 1.40 -10.24 -1.56
CA VAL A 58 1.22 -8.78 -1.46
C VAL A 58 -0.15 -8.45 -0.90
N PHE A 59 -1.22 -9.01 -1.48
CA PHE A 59 -2.58 -8.77 -1.01
C PHE A 59 -2.82 -9.29 0.41
N ASN A 60 -2.26 -10.46 0.75
CA ASN A 60 -2.39 -11.01 2.10
C ASN A 60 -1.69 -10.16 3.15
N VAL A 61 -0.45 -9.74 2.88
CA VAL A 61 0.34 -8.93 3.80
C VAL A 61 -0.29 -7.55 3.97
N TYR A 62 -0.80 -6.95 2.89
CA TYR A 62 -1.51 -5.68 2.98
C TYR A 62 -2.75 -5.81 3.88
N ALA A 63 -3.62 -6.79 3.62
CA ALA A 63 -4.80 -7.00 4.46
C ALA A 63 -4.45 -7.26 5.94
N LYS A 64 -3.41 -8.07 6.19
CA LYS A 64 -2.92 -8.34 7.55
C LYS A 64 -2.38 -7.08 8.24
N LEU A 65 -1.64 -6.24 7.52
CA LEU A 65 -1.15 -4.97 8.05
C LEU A 65 -2.30 -4.09 8.55
N MET A 66 -3.34 -3.92 7.71
CA MET A 66 -4.50 -3.12 8.08
C MET A 66 -5.23 -3.67 9.31
N PHE A 67 -5.34 -5.00 9.41
CA PHE A 67 -6.00 -5.67 10.53
C PHE A 67 -5.16 -5.76 11.80
N ALA A 68 -3.85 -5.54 11.72
CA ALA A 68 -2.94 -5.54 12.87
C ALA A 68 -2.88 -4.16 13.56
N LEU A 69 -3.51 -3.14 12.98
CA LEU A 69 -3.65 -1.83 13.61
C LEU A 69 -4.62 -1.93 14.80
N PRO A 70 -4.44 -1.09 15.84
CA PRO A 70 -5.45 -0.94 16.89
C PRO A 70 -6.80 -0.56 16.30
N GLU A 71 -7.91 -1.07 16.86
CA GLU A 71 -9.27 -0.78 16.35
C GLU A 71 -9.60 0.72 16.34
N ASN A 72 -9.07 1.49 17.30
CA ASN A 72 -9.23 2.94 17.35
C ASN A 72 -8.37 3.71 16.32
N SER A 73 -7.54 3.02 15.54
CA SER A 73 -6.77 3.65 14.47
C SER A 73 -7.71 4.15 13.37
N PRO A 74 -7.49 5.36 12.83
CA PRO A 74 -8.26 5.86 11.68
C PRO A 74 -8.07 5.03 10.41
N PHE A 75 -7.05 4.17 10.39
CA PHE A 75 -6.74 3.28 9.28
C PHE A 75 -7.33 1.88 9.47
N TYR A 76 -7.87 1.53 10.65
CA TYR A 76 -8.39 0.19 10.90
C TYR A 76 -9.63 -0.10 10.03
N PRO A 77 -9.68 -1.26 9.34
CA PRO A 77 -10.79 -1.61 8.46
C PRO A 77 -12.00 -2.13 9.25
N HIS A 78 -12.80 -1.18 9.75
CA HIS A 78 -14.04 -1.46 10.47
C HIS A 78 -15.07 -2.22 9.61
N GLY A 79 -15.94 -3.00 10.26
CA GLY A 79 -17.02 -3.74 9.59
C GLY A 79 -16.63 -5.14 9.09
N TYR A 80 -15.38 -5.56 9.28
CA TYR A 80 -14.90 -6.89 8.91
C TYR A 80 -14.47 -7.66 10.16
N LYS A 81 -14.64 -8.99 10.16
CA LYS A 81 -14.24 -9.85 11.30
C LYS A 81 -12.83 -10.45 11.16
N THR A 82 -12.30 -10.50 9.94
CA THR A 82 -11.00 -11.09 9.65
C THR A 82 -10.32 -10.34 8.52
N TRP A 83 -8.99 -10.38 8.50
CA TRP A 83 -8.20 -9.79 7.41
C TRP A 83 -8.53 -10.44 6.06
N GLN A 84 -8.90 -11.73 6.02
CA GLN A 84 -9.34 -12.40 4.79
C GLN A 84 -10.65 -11.80 4.27
N ALA A 85 -11.62 -11.57 5.15
CA ALA A 85 -12.88 -10.96 4.76
C ALA A 85 -12.65 -9.55 4.21
N PHE A 86 -11.84 -8.73 4.88
CA PHE A 86 -11.45 -7.41 4.39
C PHE A 86 -10.73 -7.48 3.03
N ARG A 87 -9.75 -8.38 2.89
CA ARG A 87 -9.02 -8.60 1.62
C ARG A 87 -9.98 -8.87 0.46
N ASP A 88 -10.94 -9.77 0.66
CA ASP A 88 -11.77 -10.26 -0.43
C ASP A 88 -12.97 -9.33 -0.73
N GLN A 89 -13.37 -8.50 0.23
CA GLN A 89 -14.61 -7.70 0.15
C GLN A 89 -14.40 -6.20 0.07
N ALA A 90 -13.24 -5.65 0.46
CA ALA A 90 -13.03 -4.20 0.46
C ALA A 90 -11.62 -3.74 0.07
N LEU A 91 -10.56 -4.49 0.35
CA LEU A 91 -9.19 -4.05 0.05
C LEU A 91 -9.08 -3.60 -1.42
N LEU A 92 -8.58 -2.38 -1.65
CA LEU A 92 -8.40 -1.75 -2.97
C LEU A 92 -9.69 -1.60 -3.81
N GLN A 93 -10.85 -1.60 -3.18
CA GLN A 93 -12.14 -1.28 -3.83
C GLN A 93 -12.49 0.20 -3.63
N ALA A 94 -13.55 0.68 -4.28
CA ALA A 94 -13.89 2.12 -4.31
C ALA A 94 -14.11 2.71 -2.91
N GLU A 95 -14.81 1.97 -2.04
CA GLU A 95 -15.16 2.40 -0.68
C GLU A 95 -14.05 2.11 0.36
N SER A 96 -12.87 1.70 -0.10
CA SER A 96 -11.77 1.36 0.79
C SER A 96 -10.87 2.56 1.07
N ASN A 97 -10.28 2.59 2.26
CA ASN A 97 -9.29 3.62 2.63
C ASN A 97 -7.88 3.29 2.12
N THR A 98 -7.76 2.47 1.08
CA THR A 98 -6.47 1.89 0.65
C THR A 98 -6.23 2.09 -0.84
N ALA A 99 -5.00 2.45 -1.19
CA ALA A 99 -4.50 2.41 -2.56
C ALA A 99 -3.20 1.60 -2.65
N LEU A 100 -2.94 1.05 -3.83
CA LEU A 100 -1.72 0.33 -4.18
C LEU A 100 -1.17 0.88 -5.50
N HIS A 101 -0.07 1.60 -5.43
CA HIS A 101 0.58 2.31 -6.52
C HIS A 101 1.66 1.45 -7.16
N PHE A 102 1.81 1.61 -8.49
CA PHE A 102 2.78 0.89 -9.31
C PHE A 102 3.65 1.84 -10.14
N GLY A 103 4.81 1.33 -10.55
CA GLY A 103 5.71 2.01 -11.47
C GLY A 103 6.39 3.23 -10.83
N HIS A 104 6.52 4.30 -11.61
CA HIS A 104 7.21 5.54 -11.20
C HIS A 104 6.23 6.54 -10.56
N ALA A 105 5.46 6.09 -9.59
CA ALA A 105 4.63 7.00 -8.79
C ALA A 105 5.53 7.99 -8.04
N ASP A 106 5.03 9.20 -7.77
CA ASP A 106 5.73 10.23 -7.00
C ASP A 106 5.12 10.35 -5.59
N PRO A 107 5.56 9.51 -4.63
CA PRO A 107 5.03 9.54 -3.26
C PRO A 107 5.37 10.84 -2.54
N LEU A 108 6.48 11.52 -2.86
CA LEU A 108 6.84 12.79 -2.21
C LEU A 108 5.81 13.86 -2.55
N ARG A 109 5.53 14.04 -3.85
CA ARG A 109 4.55 15.02 -4.30
C ARG A 109 3.17 14.71 -3.75
N LEU A 110 2.72 13.45 -3.81
CA LEU A 110 1.39 13.08 -3.30
C LEU A 110 1.29 13.36 -1.80
N ALA A 111 2.29 12.93 -1.01
CA ALA A 111 2.32 13.17 0.42
C ALA A 111 2.35 14.66 0.77
N GLN A 112 3.08 15.50 0.03
CA GLN A 112 3.09 16.95 0.23
C GLN A 112 1.73 17.58 -0.02
N THR A 113 1.05 17.18 -1.11
CA THR A 113 -0.27 17.71 -1.46
C THR A 113 -1.31 17.34 -0.42
N GLN A 114 -1.31 16.09 0.03
CA GLN A 114 -2.25 15.59 1.03
C GLN A 114 -1.96 16.14 2.44
N HIS A 115 -0.68 16.25 2.81
CA HIS A 115 -0.28 16.79 4.12
C HIS A 115 -0.62 18.27 4.30
N SER A 116 -0.78 19.01 3.20
CA SER A 116 -1.22 20.41 3.23
C SER A 116 -2.72 20.56 3.51
N ASP A 117 -3.53 19.50 3.35
CA ASP A 117 -4.95 19.50 3.70
C ASP A 117 -5.16 19.00 5.13
N PRO A 118 -5.49 19.87 6.11
CA PRO A 118 -5.67 19.47 7.49
C PRO A 118 -6.86 18.52 7.72
N LYS A 119 -7.75 18.37 6.73
CA LYS A 119 -8.90 17.47 6.81
C LYS A 119 -8.60 16.07 6.29
N HIS A 120 -7.45 15.87 5.64
CA HIS A 120 -7.12 14.61 5.00
C HIS A 120 -5.90 13.95 5.66
N LEU A 121 -6.14 12.78 6.24
CA LEU A 121 -5.12 12.00 6.93
C LEU A 121 -4.60 10.90 6.01
N ALA A 122 -3.41 11.11 5.43
CA ALA A 122 -2.78 10.13 4.55
C ALA A 122 -1.46 9.61 5.12
N ILE A 123 -1.15 8.34 4.81
CA ILE A 123 0.16 7.73 5.05
C ILE A 123 0.61 6.97 3.80
N HIS A 124 1.90 7.10 3.48
CA HIS A 124 2.52 6.51 2.29
C HIS A 124 3.56 5.48 2.71
N ILE A 125 3.36 4.23 2.31
CA ILE A 125 4.19 3.09 2.70
C ILE A 125 4.90 2.56 1.46
N ILE A 126 6.22 2.69 1.45
CA ILE A 126 7.06 2.22 0.34
C ILE A 126 7.55 0.82 0.67
N ALA A 127 7.09 -0.16 -0.09
CA ALA A 127 7.44 -1.56 0.12
C ALA A 127 8.72 -1.90 -0.64
N GLY A 128 9.80 -2.11 0.12
CA GLY A 128 11.10 -2.54 -0.39
C GLY A 128 12.12 -1.41 -0.52
N ARG A 129 13.31 -1.63 0.04
CA ARG A 129 14.43 -0.69 0.03
C ARG A 129 14.90 -0.31 -1.37
N THR A 130 15.00 -1.29 -2.28
CA THR A 130 15.42 -1.03 -3.67
C THR A 130 14.41 -0.15 -4.40
N HIS A 131 13.12 -0.33 -4.15
CA HIS A 131 12.08 0.50 -4.75
C HIS A 131 12.15 1.93 -4.19
N ALA A 132 12.27 2.08 -2.87
CA ALA A 132 12.46 3.39 -2.25
C ALA A 132 13.68 4.14 -2.80
N HIS A 133 14.78 3.44 -3.07
CA HIS A 133 15.95 4.02 -3.73
C HIS A 133 15.64 4.49 -5.15
N LYS A 134 14.94 3.69 -5.96
CA LYS A 134 14.52 4.07 -7.33
C LYS A 134 13.58 5.28 -7.34
N LEU A 135 12.77 5.44 -6.30
CA LEU A 135 11.90 6.62 -6.11
C LEU A 135 12.64 7.84 -5.51
N GLY A 136 13.97 7.76 -5.32
CA GLY A 136 14.75 8.87 -4.76
C GLY A 136 14.56 9.12 -3.27
N LEU A 137 13.87 8.23 -2.55
CA LEU A 137 13.51 8.44 -1.14
C LEU A 137 14.61 8.07 -0.14
N SER A 138 15.64 7.32 -0.57
CA SER A 138 16.70 6.87 0.33
C SER A 138 17.51 8.02 0.97
N GLY A 139 17.65 9.15 0.28
CA GLY A 139 18.31 10.34 0.81
C GLY A 139 17.38 11.25 1.64
N SER A 140 16.07 11.12 1.44
CA SER A 140 15.06 11.97 2.10
C SER A 140 14.48 11.34 3.37
N CYS A 141 14.74 10.06 3.62
CA CYS A 141 14.26 9.33 4.78
C CYS A 141 15.38 9.01 5.78
N VAL A 142 15.05 9.03 7.06
CA VAL A 142 15.93 8.63 8.16
C VAL A 142 15.67 7.17 8.50
N TRP A 143 16.72 6.34 8.45
CA TRP A 143 16.65 4.93 8.81
C TRP A 143 16.50 4.76 10.32
N ILE A 144 15.49 4.01 10.72
CA ILE A 144 15.22 3.66 12.13
C ILE A 144 16.03 2.43 12.50
N ASN A 145 16.18 1.49 11.56
CA ASN A 145 17.01 0.31 11.64
C ASN A 145 17.36 -0.17 10.21
N ASN A 146 17.85 -1.40 10.04
CA ASN A 146 18.25 -1.93 8.73
C ASN A 146 17.08 -2.15 7.75
N GLU A 147 15.83 -2.09 8.22
CA GLU A 147 14.65 -2.51 7.47
C GLU A 147 13.59 -1.41 7.31
N PHE A 148 13.53 -0.48 8.26
CA PHE A 148 12.54 0.59 8.30
C PHE A 148 13.18 1.96 8.28
N ALA A 149 12.55 2.88 7.56
CA ALA A 149 12.89 4.30 7.56
C ALA A 149 11.62 5.14 7.53
N LYS A 150 11.74 6.42 7.91
CA LYS A 150 10.65 7.38 7.81
C LYS A 150 11.14 8.71 7.26
N HIS A 151 10.28 9.42 6.56
CA HIS A 151 10.56 10.81 6.20
C HIS A 151 10.47 11.70 7.46
N PRO A 152 11.32 12.73 7.61
CA PRO A 152 11.37 13.54 8.84
C PRO A 152 10.11 14.39 9.07
N THR A 153 9.44 14.83 8.00
CA THR A 153 8.28 15.73 8.09
C THR A 153 7.00 15.16 7.47
N LEU A 154 7.07 14.61 6.26
CA LEU A 154 5.94 13.97 5.57
C LEU A 154 5.57 12.59 6.15
N PRO A 155 4.30 12.15 6.04
CA PRO A 155 3.83 10.84 6.49
C PRO A 155 4.24 9.72 5.54
N ILE A 156 5.54 9.54 5.32
CA ILE A 156 6.12 8.52 4.45
C ILE A 156 6.94 7.54 5.29
N LEU A 157 6.69 6.25 5.11
CA LEU A 157 7.42 5.14 5.71
C LEU A 157 8.02 4.25 4.63
N ILE A 158 9.21 3.71 4.88
CA ILE A 158 9.82 2.64 4.09
C ILE A 158 9.84 1.39 4.95
N CYS A 159 9.47 0.25 4.37
CA CYS A 159 9.45 -1.05 5.05
C CYS A 159 9.97 -2.17 4.13
N PRO A 160 10.17 -3.40 4.65
CA PRO A 160 10.39 -4.57 3.82
C PRO A 160 9.27 -4.79 2.79
N TYR A 161 9.57 -5.51 1.71
CA TYR A 161 8.56 -5.78 0.69
C TYR A 161 7.38 -6.60 1.26
N PHE A 162 6.19 -6.46 0.67
CA PHE A 162 4.97 -7.16 1.09
C PHE A 162 4.99 -8.66 0.70
N ASP A 163 5.96 -9.38 1.25
CA ASP A 163 6.12 -10.83 1.24
C ASP A 163 6.32 -11.26 2.69
N TYR A 164 5.59 -12.27 3.17
CA TYR A 164 5.69 -12.71 4.58
C TYR A 164 7.10 -13.19 4.99
N ARG A 165 7.97 -13.51 4.03
CA ARG A 165 9.39 -13.80 4.26
C ARG A 165 10.20 -12.55 4.61
N GLN A 166 9.76 -11.38 4.12
CA GLN A 166 10.40 -10.09 4.30
C GLN A 166 9.71 -9.26 5.39
N LEU A 167 8.38 -9.15 5.32
CA LEU A 167 7.50 -8.49 6.29
C LEU A 167 6.68 -9.54 7.05
N SER A 168 7.34 -10.19 8.02
CA SER A 168 6.71 -11.16 8.93
C SER A 168 5.73 -10.50 9.90
N ASN A 169 4.93 -11.28 10.64
CA ASN A 169 3.99 -10.73 11.63
C ASN A 169 4.68 -9.79 12.64
N ASN A 170 5.83 -10.18 13.20
CA ASN A 170 6.58 -9.31 14.12
C ASN A 170 7.00 -7.97 13.49
N LYS A 171 7.27 -7.97 12.18
CA LYS A 171 7.62 -6.75 11.44
C LYS A 171 6.39 -5.93 11.06
N ILE A 172 5.25 -6.58 10.84
CA ILE A 172 3.95 -5.90 10.77
C ILE A 172 3.70 -5.15 12.09
N ASP A 173 3.93 -5.77 13.25
CA ASP A 173 3.76 -5.13 14.55
C ASP A 173 4.69 -3.91 14.75
N VAL A 174 5.87 -3.92 14.14
CA VAL A 174 6.76 -2.74 14.10
C VAL A 174 6.17 -1.67 13.19
N LEU A 175 5.73 -2.05 11.98
CA LEU A 175 5.16 -1.12 11.01
C LEU A 175 3.91 -0.43 11.54
N THR A 176 2.99 -1.16 12.20
CA THR A 176 1.78 -0.58 12.79
C THR A 176 2.09 0.47 13.85
N LYS A 177 3.14 0.27 14.66
CA LYS A 177 3.63 1.27 15.62
C LYS A 177 4.20 2.52 14.94
N LEU A 178 4.82 2.37 13.77
CA LEU A 178 5.32 3.51 12.99
C LEU A 178 4.20 4.25 12.26
N MET A 179 3.12 3.55 11.93
CA MET A 179 1.90 4.14 11.34
C MET A 179 1.05 4.88 12.37
N ALA A 180 1.29 4.70 13.68
CA ALA A 180 0.55 5.38 14.72
C ALA A 180 0.79 6.89 14.63
N ILE A 181 -0.26 7.62 14.28
CA ILE A 181 -0.25 9.08 14.25
C ILE A 181 -0.48 9.57 15.68
N LYS A 182 0.43 10.41 16.17
CA LYS A 182 0.31 11.09 17.47
C LYS A 182 -0.40 12.42 17.29
#